data_AF-A0A4R5YJT5-F1
#
_entry.id   AF-A0A4R5YJT5-F1
#
_cell.length_a   1.000
_cell.length_b   1.000
_cell.length_c   1.000
_cell.angle_alpha   90.00
_cell.angle_beta   90.00
_cell.angle_gamma   90.00
#
_symmetry.space_group_name_H-M   'P 1'
#
loop_
_entity.id
_entity.type
_entity.pdbx_description
1 polymer ?
#
loop_
_entity_poly.entity_id
_entity_poly.type
_entity_poly.pdbx_seq_one_letter_code
_entity_poly.pdbx_strand_id
1 'polypeptide(L)'
;MPLDTFTQQPIERTTAQGVLHVGALVQNTPVTPRQLVLRGPSEATAELDLVSNDGAAAPLSFEDAAHNVRVPHYGDAALLRAAWRGLNHGFDVRRVELGSARQSDLSDTTEAEVSEDVIDALTEGGAEGARDLLRTAYGALSIDGVRFYSPETRSIILRRNGVIFGATEDALWLFIHRVLEERDNS
;
A
#
# COMPACT_ATOMS: atom_id res chain seq x y z
N MET A 1 -13.12 9.87 -14.25
CA MET A 1 -12.11 10.94 -14.35
C MET A 1 -10.84 10.33 -14.90
N PRO A 2 -10.24 10.84 -15.99
CA PRO A 2 -9.00 10.26 -16.51
C PRO A 2 -7.84 10.62 -15.57
N LEU A 3 -7.00 9.63 -15.26
CA LEU A 3 -5.80 9.79 -14.44
C LEU A 3 -4.77 10.68 -15.14
N ASP A 4 -4.13 11.54 -14.37
CA ASP A 4 -3.14 12.53 -14.81
C ASP A 4 -2.05 11.93 -15.69
N THR A 5 -1.81 12.62 -16.82
CA THR A 5 -0.67 12.36 -17.70
C THR A 5 0.55 13.06 -17.11
N PHE A 6 1.41 12.32 -16.40
CA PHE A 6 2.69 12.85 -15.92
C PHE A 6 3.65 13.06 -17.09
N THR A 7 3.99 14.33 -17.36
CA THR A 7 5.06 14.71 -18.29
C THR A 7 6.41 14.50 -17.62
N GLN A 8 7.12 13.41 -17.95
CA GLN A 8 8.49 13.19 -17.46
C GLN A 8 9.50 13.91 -18.36
N GLN A 9 10.38 14.72 -17.76
CA GLN A 9 11.56 15.24 -18.45
C GLN A 9 12.66 14.16 -18.48
N PRO A 10 13.32 13.94 -19.62
CA PRO A 10 14.42 12.98 -19.69
C PRO A 10 15.62 13.45 -18.86
N ILE A 11 16.17 12.55 -18.05
CA ILE A 11 17.43 12.79 -17.34
C ILE A 11 18.57 12.48 -18.32
N GLU A 12 19.20 13.53 -18.86
CA GLU A 12 20.40 13.38 -19.68
C GLU A 12 21.62 13.16 -18.78
N ARG A 13 22.34 12.05 -18.96
CA ARG A 13 23.69 11.86 -18.40
C ARG A 13 24.70 11.83 -19.53
N THR A 14 25.51 12.88 -19.62
CA THR A 14 26.62 12.98 -20.56
C THR A 14 27.81 12.16 -20.06
N THR A 15 28.23 11.13 -20.80
CA THR A 15 29.51 10.46 -20.60
C THR A 15 30.47 10.79 -21.75
N ALA A 16 31.78 10.62 -21.53
CA ALA A 16 32.84 11.04 -22.44
C ALA A 16 32.94 10.24 -23.77
N GLN A 17 32.01 9.31 -24.06
CA GLN A 17 32.09 8.37 -25.19
C GLN A 17 30.86 8.39 -26.12
N GLY A 18 30.06 9.46 -26.07
CA GLY A 18 28.89 9.61 -26.93
C GLY A 18 27.59 9.21 -26.23
N VAL A 19 26.50 9.79 -26.69
CA VAL A 19 25.17 9.70 -26.08
C VAL A 19 24.62 8.28 -26.26
N LEU A 20 24.70 7.45 -25.22
CA LEU A 20 23.95 6.20 -25.17
C LEU A 20 22.51 6.51 -24.77
N HIS A 21 21.59 6.52 -25.74
CA HIS A 21 20.16 6.48 -25.45
C HIS A 21 19.77 5.09 -24.93
N VAL A 22 20.05 4.81 -23.65
CA VAL A 22 19.40 3.67 -22.96
C VAL A 22 18.06 4.18 -22.40
N GLY A 23 17.19 4.61 -23.31
CA GLY A 23 15.78 4.76 -23.02
C GLY A 23 15.13 3.39 -23.14
N ALA A 24 15.35 2.51 -22.17
CA ALA A 24 14.44 1.38 -22.03
C ALA A 24 13.07 1.99 -21.75
N LEU A 25 12.21 2.00 -22.79
CA LEU A 25 10.81 2.34 -22.67
C LEU A 25 10.20 1.31 -21.72
N VAL A 26 10.22 1.66 -20.44
CA VAL A 26 9.48 0.93 -19.43
C VAL A 26 8.01 1.17 -19.75
N GLN A 27 7.42 0.25 -20.51
CA GLN A 27 5.99 0.27 -20.73
C GLN A 27 5.32 0.25 -19.35
N ASN A 28 4.60 1.32 -19.03
CA ASN A 28 3.67 1.34 -17.92
C ASN A 28 2.49 0.46 -18.31
N THR A 29 2.70 -0.87 -18.25
CA THR A 29 1.57 -1.79 -18.33
C THR A 29 0.65 -1.42 -17.17
N PRO A 30 -0.61 -1.05 -17.45
CA PRO A 30 -1.56 -0.73 -16.39
C PRO A 30 -1.63 -1.93 -15.46
N VAL A 31 -1.24 -1.73 -14.20
CA VAL A 31 -1.34 -2.79 -13.22
C VAL A 31 -2.80 -2.86 -12.82
N THR A 32 -3.45 -3.99 -13.13
CA THR A 32 -4.82 -4.24 -12.74
C THR A 32 -4.89 -4.37 -11.22
N PRO A 33 -5.76 -3.61 -10.53
CA PRO A 33 -5.94 -3.78 -9.11
C PRO A 33 -6.36 -5.21 -8.77
N ARG A 34 -5.84 -5.72 -7.66
CA ARG A 34 -6.16 -7.03 -7.12
C ARG A 34 -6.86 -6.89 -5.78
N GLN A 35 -7.60 -7.93 -5.40
CA GLN A 35 -8.22 -8.06 -4.10
C GLN A 35 -7.51 -9.18 -3.35
N LEU A 36 -6.98 -8.87 -2.17
CA LEU A 36 -6.50 -9.87 -1.23
C LEU A 36 -7.70 -10.64 -0.69
N VAL A 37 -7.59 -11.96 -0.67
CA VAL A 37 -8.57 -12.86 -0.06
C VAL A 37 -7.87 -13.91 0.78
N LEU A 38 -8.52 -14.32 1.85
CA LEU A 38 -8.14 -15.43 2.71
C LEU A 38 -9.06 -16.60 2.40
N ARG A 39 -8.49 -17.72 1.97
CA ARG A 39 -9.24 -18.95 1.66
C ARG A 39 -8.98 -20.00 2.72
N GLY A 40 -10.04 -20.53 3.31
CA GLY A 40 -9.94 -21.63 4.27
C GLY A 40 -10.99 -21.54 5.37
N PRO A 41 -11.24 -22.66 6.07
CA PRO A 41 -12.32 -22.76 7.06
C PRO A 41 -12.06 -21.99 8.36
N SER A 42 -10.83 -21.52 8.60
CA SER A 42 -10.44 -20.78 9.81
C SER A 42 -9.29 -19.82 9.50
N GLU A 43 -9.03 -18.83 10.34
CA GLU A 43 -7.85 -17.94 10.18
C GLU A 43 -6.53 -18.71 10.31
N ALA A 44 -6.48 -19.69 11.21
CA ALA A 44 -5.27 -20.47 11.47
C ALA A 44 -4.78 -21.21 10.21
N THR A 45 -5.72 -21.70 9.40
CA THR A 45 -5.49 -22.49 8.19
C THR A 45 -5.78 -21.72 6.90
N ALA A 46 -6.05 -20.41 6.98
CA ALA A 46 -6.35 -19.63 5.80
C ALA A 46 -5.08 -19.37 5.00
N GLU A 47 -5.16 -19.60 3.69
CA GLU A 47 -4.14 -19.23 2.72
C GLU A 47 -4.50 -17.87 2.11
N LEU A 48 -3.49 -17.04 1.85
CA LEU A 48 -3.69 -15.75 1.23
C LEU A 48 -3.61 -15.87 -0.29
N ASP A 49 -4.55 -15.25 -0.99
CA ASP A 49 -4.71 -15.33 -2.44
C ASP A 49 -5.05 -13.95 -3.03
N LEU A 50 -4.81 -13.79 -4.34
CA LEU A 50 -5.08 -12.57 -5.12
C LEU A 50 -6.11 -12.86 -6.20
N VAL A 51 -7.24 -12.14 -6.15
CA VAL A 51 -8.26 -12.19 -7.20
C VAL A 51 -8.31 -10.87 -7.97
N SER A 52 -8.74 -10.90 -9.24
CA SER A 52 -8.88 -9.68 -10.03
C SER A 52 -9.93 -8.75 -9.43
N ASN A 53 -9.64 -7.45 -9.40
CA ASN A 53 -10.58 -6.42 -9.00
C ASN A 53 -10.40 -5.20 -9.91
N ASP A 54 -10.76 -5.36 -11.17
CA ASP A 54 -10.54 -4.36 -12.23
C ASP A 54 -11.22 -3.02 -11.92
N GLY A 55 -12.27 -3.03 -11.09
CA GLY A 55 -12.99 -1.83 -10.64
C GLY A 55 -12.38 -1.13 -9.43
N ALA A 56 -11.33 -1.70 -8.81
CA ALA A 56 -10.74 -1.20 -7.55
C ALA A 56 -11.79 -0.97 -6.44
N ALA A 57 -12.90 -1.69 -6.50
CA ALA A 57 -14.04 -1.46 -5.64
C ALA A 57 -13.85 -2.18 -4.30
N ALA A 58 -14.41 -1.62 -3.23
CA ALA A 58 -14.56 -2.36 -1.99
C ALA A 58 -15.44 -3.60 -2.23
N PRO A 59 -15.20 -4.71 -1.51
CA PRO A 59 -16.04 -5.89 -1.64
C PRO A 59 -17.45 -5.58 -1.13
N LEU A 60 -18.46 -6.19 -1.75
CA LEU A 60 -19.85 -6.09 -1.28
C LEU A 60 -20.04 -6.77 0.08
N SER A 61 -19.25 -7.82 0.35
CA SER A 61 -19.18 -8.53 1.62
C SER A 61 -17.73 -8.87 1.92
N PHE A 62 -17.33 -8.73 3.18
CA PHE A 62 -16.01 -9.16 3.65
C PHE A 62 -15.94 -10.66 3.92
N GLU A 63 -17.08 -11.35 3.94
CA GLU A 63 -17.14 -12.78 4.21
C GLU A 63 -18.09 -13.48 3.25
N ASP A 64 -17.63 -14.61 2.70
CA ASP A 64 -18.40 -15.57 1.94
C ASP A 64 -18.22 -16.95 2.58
N ALA A 65 -19.08 -17.22 3.57
CA ALA A 65 -19.05 -18.45 4.34
C ALA A 65 -19.34 -19.69 3.47
N ALA A 66 -20.08 -19.56 2.36
CA ALA A 66 -20.40 -20.68 1.49
C ALA A 66 -19.17 -21.22 0.75
N HIS A 67 -18.20 -20.34 0.45
CA HIS A 67 -16.96 -20.70 -0.24
C HIS A 67 -15.73 -20.65 0.68
N ASN A 68 -15.90 -20.39 1.98
CA ASN A 68 -14.81 -20.19 2.94
C ASN A 68 -13.81 -19.11 2.49
N VAL A 69 -14.32 -18.02 1.92
CA VAL A 69 -13.52 -16.88 1.44
C VAL A 69 -13.78 -15.68 2.34
N ARG A 70 -12.73 -14.98 2.73
CA ARG A 70 -12.83 -13.73 3.49
C ARG A 70 -11.91 -12.68 2.89
N VAL A 71 -12.32 -11.42 2.92
CA VAL A 71 -11.47 -10.29 2.55
C VAL A 71 -10.92 -9.67 3.84
N PRO A 72 -9.60 -9.55 4.01
CA PRO A 72 -9.04 -8.89 5.17
C PRO A 72 -9.48 -7.42 5.21
N HIS A 73 -9.98 -7.00 6.36
CA HIS A 73 -10.30 -5.60 6.64
C HIS A 73 -9.25 -5.02 7.58
N TYR A 74 -8.32 -4.25 7.01
CA TYR A 74 -7.18 -3.69 7.75
C TYR A 74 -7.58 -2.40 8.46
N GLY A 75 -7.74 -2.45 9.78
CA GLY A 75 -7.83 -1.23 10.59
C GLY A 75 -6.50 -0.45 10.64
N ASP A 76 -6.52 0.75 11.22
CA ASP A 76 -5.35 1.67 11.27
C ASP A 76 -4.10 0.96 11.79
N ALA A 77 -4.23 0.25 12.91
CA ALA A 77 -3.10 -0.47 13.52
C ALA A 77 -2.53 -1.56 12.61
N ALA A 78 -3.37 -2.23 11.81
CA ALA A 78 -2.91 -3.27 10.91
C ALA A 78 -2.17 -2.67 9.69
N LEU A 79 -2.67 -1.56 9.14
CA LEU A 79 -2.00 -0.83 8.07
C LEU A 79 -0.67 -0.22 8.53
N LEU A 80 -0.62 0.35 9.73
CA LEU A 80 0.63 0.86 10.32
C LEU A 80 1.65 -0.26 10.59
N ARG A 81 1.20 -1.43 11.07
CA ARG A 81 2.10 -2.59 11.20
C ARG A 81 2.63 -3.04 9.84
N ALA A 82 1.79 -3.09 8.81
CA ALA A 82 2.24 -3.40 7.45
C ALA A 82 3.24 -2.34 6.94
N ALA A 83 2.98 -1.05 7.17
CA ALA A 83 3.89 0.05 6.84
C ALA A 83 5.26 -0.14 7.49
N TRP A 84 5.28 -0.33 8.80
CA TRP A 84 6.49 -0.53 9.59
C TRP A 84 7.27 -1.77 9.18
N ARG A 85 6.60 -2.90 8.95
CA ARG A 85 7.24 -4.11 8.42
C ARG A 85 7.80 -3.89 7.01
N GLY A 86 7.09 -3.16 6.17
CA GLY A 86 7.58 -2.74 4.86
C GLY A 86 8.93 -2.04 4.96
N LEU A 87 9.04 -1.04 5.84
CA LEU A 87 10.30 -0.34 6.13
C LEU A 87 11.42 -1.32 6.54
N ASN A 88 11.13 -2.25 7.45
CA ASN A 88 12.10 -3.24 7.92
C ASN A 88 12.52 -4.26 6.84
N HIS A 89 11.71 -4.44 5.79
CA HIS A 89 11.98 -5.33 4.67
C HIS A 89 12.48 -4.60 3.42
N GLY A 90 12.93 -3.35 3.57
CA GLY A 90 13.56 -2.57 2.51
C GLY A 90 12.58 -1.91 1.53
N PHE A 91 11.28 -1.90 1.84
CA PHE A 91 10.33 -1.04 1.17
C PHE A 91 10.40 0.36 1.78
N ASP A 92 10.15 1.36 0.95
CA ASP A 92 10.06 2.75 1.35
C ASP A 92 8.59 3.15 1.43
N VAL A 93 8.16 3.69 2.57
CA VAL A 93 6.77 4.13 2.76
C VAL A 93 6.70 5.61 2.39
N ARG A 94 6.07 5.90 1.25
CA ARG A 94 6.07 7.25 0.66
C ARG A 94 4.84 8.09 1.01
N ARG A 95 3.71 7.44 1.27
CA ARG A 95 2.44 8.10 1.58
C ARG A 95 1.53 7.19 2.38
N VAL A 96 0.82 7.78 3.32
CA VAL A 96 -0.32 7.20 4.02
C VAL A 96 -1.57 7.92 3.50
N GLU A 97 -2.49 7.17 2.89
CA GLU A 97 -3.77 7.69 2.41
C GLU A 97 -4.70 7.84 3.62
N LEU A 98 -5.23 9.04 3.85
CA LEU A 98 -6.01 9.37 5.05
C LEU A 98 -7.48 9.62 4.71
N GLY A 99 -8.36 9.11 5.56
CA GLY A 99 -9.79 9.39 5.58
C GLY A 99 -10.17 10.24 6.78
N SER A 100 -11.26 11.01 6.65
CA SER A 100 -11.86 11.77 7.75
C SER A 100 -13.13 11.07 8.22
N ALA A 101 -13.31 10.93 9.54
CA ALA A 101 -14.55 10.40 10.12
C ALA A 101 -15.79 11.25 9.78
N ARG A 102 -15.58 12.50 9.36
CA ARG A 102 -16.65 13.41 8.92
C ARG A 102 -16.97 13.28 7.44
N GLN A 103 -16.32 12.36 6.72
CA GLN A 103 -16.42 12.20 5.26
C GLN A 103 -16.13 13.49 4.48
N SER A 104 -15.38 14.40 5.09
CA SER A 104 -14.88 15.60 4.42
C SER A 104 -13.54 15.25 3.76
N ASP A 105 -13.42 15.52 2.47
CA ASP A 105 -12.14 15.41 1.78
C ASP A 105 -11.10 16.28 2.51
N LEU A 106 -9.94 15.70 2.80
CA LEU A 106 -8.80 16.46 3.29
C LEU A 106 -8.22 17.25 2.13
N SER A 107 -7.69 18.43 2.41
CA SER A 107 -6.90 19.13 1.40
C SER A 107 -5.61 18.35 1.13
N ASP A 108 -5.14 18.34 -0.12
CA ASP A 108 -3.90 17.63 -0.50
C ASP A 108 -2.70 18.03 0.37
N THR A 109 -2.63 19.31 0.77
CA THR A 109 -1.58 19.83 1.64
C THR A 109 -1.69 19.24 3.04
N THR A 110 -2.88 19.25 3.64
CA THR A 110 -3.10 18.67 4.97
C THR A 110 -2.83 17.17 4.97
N GLU A 111 -3.28 16.44 3.93
CA GLU A 111 -3.01 15.01 3.84
C GLU A 111 -1.51 14.73 3.73
N ALA A 112 -0.77 15.51 2.94
CA ALA A 112 0.67 15.37 2.79
C ALA A 112 1.41 15.63 4.10
N GLU A 113 1.08 16.71 4.81
CA GLU A 113 1.67 17.07 6.11
C GLU A 113 1.43 15.96 7.15
N VAL A 114 0.18 15.51 7.30
CA VAL A 114 -0.15 14.44 8.27
C VAL A 114 0.49 13.12 7.84
N SER A 115 0.54 12.82 6.54
CA SER A 115 1.23 11.63 6.04
C SER A 115 2.72 11.65 6.39
N GLU A 116 3.39 12.79 6.28
CA GLU A 116 4.81 12.95 6.63
C GLU A 116 5.02 12.69 8.14
N ASP A 117 4.24 13.35 9.00
CA ASP A 117 4.29 13.15 10.46
C ASP A 117 4.10 11.68 10.86
N VAL A 118 3.16 10.99 10.21
CA VAL A 118 2.89 9.56 10.46
C VAL A 118 4.07 8.69 10.02
N ILE A 119 4.73 9.01 8.91
CA ILE A 119 5.91 8.29 8.41
C ILE A 119 7.12 8.51 9.33
N ASP A 120 7.31 9.73 9.83
CA ASP A 120 8.36 10.04 10.80
C ASP A 120 8.12 9.27 12.11
N ALA A 121 6.89 9.31 12.64
CA ALA A 121 6.53 8.54 13.82
C ALA A 121 6.66 7.02 13.62
N LEU A 122 6.37 6.50 12.42
CA LEU A 122 6.61 5.10 12.05
C LEU A 122 8.10 4.74 12.10
N THR A 123 8.96 5.66 11.66
CA THR A 123 10.42 5.45 11.60
C THR A 123 11.05 5.51 13.00
N GLU A 124 10.60 6.44 13.85
CA GLU A 124 11.16 6.64 15.18
C GLU A 124 10.58 5.71 16.25
N GLY A 125 9.26 5.52 16.23
CA GLY A 125 8.50 4.82 17.28
C GLY A 125 7.81 3.54 16.82
N GLY A 126 8.00 3.14 15.57
CA GLY A 126 7.33 1.99 14.98
C GLY A 126 5.81 2.19 14.82
N ALA A 127 5.10 1.08 14.58
CA ALA A 127 3.65 1.12 14.36
C ALA A 127 2.85 1.70 15.54
N GLU A 128 3.27 1.44 16.79
CA GLU A 128 2.58 1.99 17.97
C GLU A 128 2.86 3.49 18.16
N GLY A 129 4.08 3.97 17.87
CA GLY A 129 4.37 5.41 17.91
C GLY A 129 3.51 6.21 16.92
N ALA A 130 3.41 5.73 15.68
CA ALA A 130 2.54 6.34 14.68
C ALA A 130 1.04 6.28 15.05
N ARG A 131 0.61 5.18 15.69
CA ARG A 131 -0.76 5.05 16.18
C ARG A 131 -1.06 6.03 17.31
N ASP A 132 -0.12 6.21 18.21
CA ASP A 132 -0.23 7.17 19.31
C ASP A 132 -0.31 8.62 18.79
N LEU A 133 0.50 8.96 17.79
CA LEU A 133 0.40 10.24 17.09
C LEU A 133 -1.00 10.44 16.50
N LEU A 134 -1.52 9.47 15.73
CA LEU A 134 -2.86 9.58 15.14
C LEU A 134 -3.94 9.78 16.20
N ARG A 135 -3.88 9.04 17.31
CA ARG A 135 -4.87 9.15 18.39
C ARG A 135 -4.82 10.51 19.10
N THR A 136 -3.63 11.06 19.29
CA THR A 136 -3.42 12.25 20.15
C THR A 136 -3.48 13.55 19.37
N ALA A 137 -2.84 13.63 18.20
CA ALA A 137 -2.80 14.81 17.36
C ALA A 137 -3.91 14.84 16.31
N TYR A 138 -4.29 13.67 15.79
CA TYR A 138 -5.14 13.54 14.58
C TYR A 138 -6.39 12.69 14.79
N GLY A 139 -6.95 12.64 16.01
CA GLY A 139 -7.94 11.63 16.41
C GLY A 139 -9.29 11.59 15.64
N ALA A 140 -9.50 12.49 14.68
CA ALA A 140 -10.64 12.46 13.76
C ALA A 140 -10.31 11.81 12.40
N LEU A 141 -9.06 11.39 12.18
CA LEU A 141 -8.57 10.80 10.95
C LEU A 141 -8.39 9.29 11.08
N SER A 142 -8.48 8.60 9.96
CA SER A 142 -8.21 7.18 9.80
C SER A 142 -7.30 6.95 8.61
N ILE A 143 -6.60 5.82 8.58
CA ILE A 143 -5.79 5.40 7.43
C ILE A 143 -6.65 4.56 6.49
N ASP A 144 -6.78 5.00 5.25
CA ASP A 144 -7.50 4.28 4.20
C ASP A 144 -6.56 3.41 3.35
N GLY A 145 -5.26 3.75 3.33
CA GLY A 145 -4.26 2.95 2.65
C GLY A 145 -2.82 3.39 2.91
N VAL A 146 -1.87 2.58 2.47
CA VAL A 146 -0.43 2.85 2.57
C VAL A 146 0.22 2.58 1.24
N ARG A 147 1.07 3.51 0.80
CA ARG A 147 1.86 3.39 -0.43
C ARG A 147 3.31 3.04 -0.11
N PHE A 148 3.72 1.91 -0.63
CA PHE A 148 5.07 1.37 -0.56
C PHE A 148 5.79 1.58 -1.89
N TYR A 149 7.10 1.69 -1.84
CA TYR A 149 7.97 1.75 -2.99
C TYR A 149 9.16 0.83 -2.80
N SER A 150 9.54 0.07 -3.83
CA SER A 150 10.85 -0.58 -3.91
C SER A 150 11.42 -0.43 -5.31
N PRO A 151 12.75 -0.38 -5.48
CA PRO A 151 13.38 -0.36 -6.81
C PRO A 151 12.93 -1.53 -7.71
N GLU A 152 12.63 -2.69 -7.12
CA GLU A 152 12.25 -3.91 -7.82
C GLU A 152 10.76 -3.93 -8.17
N THR A 153 9.91 -3.52 -7.22
CA THR A 153 8.46 -3.66 -7.31
C THR A 153 7.75 -2.39 -7.79
N ARG A 154 8.45 -1.26 -7.86
CA ARG A 154 7.86 0.08 -8.01
C ARG A 154 6.89 0.37 -6.85
N SER A 155 5.81 1.10 -7.15
CA SER A 155 4.78 1.48 -6.18
C SER A 155 3.80 0.34 -5.95
N ILE A 156 3.56 0.00 -4.68
CA ILE A 156 2.46 -0.85 -4.23
C ILE A 156 1.55 -0.03 -3.32
N ILE A 157 0.23 -0.16 -3.43
CA ILE A 157 -0.71 0.48 -2.50
C ILE A 157 -1.55 -0.61 -1.85
N LEU A 158 -1.54 -0.68 -0.52
CA LEU A 158 -2.42 -1.54 0.25
C LEU A 158 -3.53 -0.70 0.89
N ARG A 159 -4.78 -1.00 0.59
CA ARG A 159 -5.94 -0.31 1.18
C ARG A 159 -6.59 -1.09 2.31
N ARG A 160 -7.31 -0.36 3.15
CA ARG A 160 -8.12 -0.86 4.28
C ARG A 160 -9.01 -2.04 3.89
N ASN A 161 -9.61 -2.01 2.71
CA ASN A 161 -10.51 -3.04 2.20
C ASN A 161 -9.80 -4.23 1.53
N GLY A 162 -8.48 -4.36 1.69
CA GLY A 162 -7.69 -5.44 1.11
C GLY A 162 -7.44 -5.30 -0.40
N VAL A 163 -7.84 -4.18 -1.01
CA VAL A 163 -7.45 -3.89 -2.39
C VAL A 163 -5.98 -3.55 -2.43
N ILE A 164 -5.27 -4.15 -3.37
CA ILE A 164 -3.85 -3.93 -3.60
C ILE A 164 -3.59 -3.49 -5.04
N PHE A 165 -2.80 -2.43 -5.20
CA PHE A 165 -2.46 -1.84 -6.50
C PHE A 165 -0.97 -1.90 -6.75
N GLY A 166 -0.62 -1.85 -8.03
CA GLY A 166 0.74 -1.58 -8.47
C GLY A 166 1.65 -2.82 -8.47
N ALA A 167 2.76 -2.71 -9.17
CA ALA A 167 3.72 -3.79 -9.43
C ALA A 167 3.26 -4.94 -10.36
N THR A 168 4.18 -5.82 -10.71
CA THR A 168 3.88 -7.11 -11.36
C THR A 168 3.32 -8.10 -10.34
N GLU A 169 2.72 -9.20 -10.80
CA GLU A 169 2.20 -10.24 -9.91
C GLU A 169 3.28 -10.81 -8.97
N ASP A 170 4.48 -11.08 -9.51
CA ASP A 170 5.62 -11.55 -8.72
C ASP A 170 6.00 -10.58 -7.59
N ALA A 171 5.94 -9.28 -7.88
CA ALA A 171 6.26 -8.23 -6.92
C ALA A 171 5.19 -8.09 -5.82
N LEU A 172 3.91 -8.30 -6.16
CA LEU A 172 2.83 -8.38 -5.18
C LEU A 172 3.02 -9.57 -4.24
N TRP A 173 3.38 -10.74 -4.77
CA TRP A 173 3.65 -11.92 -3.95
C TRP A 173 4.86 -11.74 -3.05
N LEU A 174 5.94 -11.12 -3.55
CA LEU A 174 7.08 -10.76 -2.73
C LEU A 174 6.70 -9.85 -1.55
N PHE A 175 5.87 -8.84 -1.82
CA PHE A 175 5.35 -7.94 -0.78
C PHE A 175 4.48 -8.69 0.23
N ILE A 176 3.55 -9.53 -0.22
CA ILE A 176 2.68 -10.32 0.64
C ILE A 176 3.49 -11.19 1.60
N HIS A 177 4.44 -11.97 1.07
CA HIS A 177 5.25 -12.87 1.89
C HIS A 177 6.13 -12.15 2.91
N ARG A 178 6.73 -11.01 2.52
CA ARG A 178 7.61 -10.24 3.41
C ARG A 178 6.87 -9.39 4.43
N VAL A 179 5.72 -8.83 4.05
CA VAL A 179 5.05 -7.79 4.85
C VAL A 179 3.79 -8.32 5.55
N LEU A 180 2.99 -9.14 4.89
CA LEU A 180 1.66 -9.53 5.35
C LEU A 180 1.61 -10.91 6.01
N GLU A 181 2.38 -11.88 5.53
CA GLU A 181 2.32 -13.26 6.04
C GLU A 181 3.19 -13.54 7.26
N GLU A 182 4.12 -12.64 7.60
CA GLU A 182 4.91 -12.77 8.82
C GLU A 182 3.96 -12.65 10.03
N ARG A 183 3.46 -13.80 10.51
CA ARG A 183 2.71 -13.86 11.76
C ARG A 183 3.68 -13.46 12.86
N ASP A 184 3.28 -12.51 13.70
CA ASP A 184 4.08 -12.11 14.86
C ASP A 184 4.36 -13.36 15.71
N ASN A 185 5.56 -13.92 15.59
CA ASN A 185 6.08 -14.95 16.50
C ASN A 185 6.59 -14.30 17.80
N SER A 186 6.01 -13.15 18.17
CA SER A 186 6.43 -12.27 19.27
C SER A 186 5.47 -12.36 20.44
#